data_AF-A0A948YZK0-F1
#
_entry.id   AF-A0A948YZK0-F1
#
_cell.length_a   1.000
_cell.length_b   1.000
_cell.length_c   1.000
_cell.angle_alpha   90.00
_cell.angle_beta   90.00
_cell.angle_gamma   90.00
#
_symmetry.space_group_name_H-M   'P 1'
#
loop_
_entity.id
_entity.type
_entity.pdbx_description
1 polymer ?
#
loop_
_entity_poly.entity_id
_entity_poly.type
_entity_poly.pdbx_seq_one_letter_code
_entity_poly.pdbx_strand_id
1 'polypeptide(L)'
;ERSFQDAKETAGMDHYQVRGWLAWHHHMAMVMMSTLFLLETRMEQKEPHPLLSCPDIAKLLAHFLPRRDITHEEVFRQMNVRHRQRQASIDSAYKRQSDG
;
A
#
# COMPACT_ATOMS: atom_id res chain seq x y z
N GLU A 1 -24.18 4.79 2.35
CA GLU A 1 -23.35 5.99 2.04
C GLU A 1 -22.15 6.21 2.97
N ARG A 2 -22.20 5.88 4.28
CA ARG A 2 -21.03 5.99 5.17
C ARG A 2 -19.80 5.16 4.77
N SER A 3 -20.01 3.99 4.18
CA SER A 3 -18.93 3.06 3.78
C SER A 3 -17.97 3.62 2.73
N PHE A 4 -18.44 4.56 1.90
CA PHE A 4 -17.62 5.23 0.89
C PHE A 4 -16.81 6.39 1.48
N GLN A 5 -17.30 7.00 2.55
CA GLN A 5 -16.63 8.12 3.21
C GLN A 5 -15.43 7.63 4.04
N ASP A 6 -15.59 6.51 4.76
CA ASP A 6 -14.51 5.92 5.57
C ASP A 6 -13.36 5.40 4.69
N ALA A 7 -13.67 4.90 3.50
CA ALA A 7 -12.66 4.50 2.51
C ALA A 7 -11.87 5.69 1.98
N LYS A 8 -12.49 6.87 1.89
CA LYS A 8 -11.87 8.09 1.36
C LYS A 8 -10.92 8.75 2.37
N GLU A 9 -11.34 8.83 3.63
CA GLU A 9 -10.55 9.43 4.72
C GLU A 9 -9.41 8.51 5.19
N THR A 10 -9.63 7.20 5.30
CA THR A 10 -8.64 6.29 5.89
C THR A 10 -7.60 5.81 4.89
N ALA A 11 -7.92 5.72 3.60
CA ALA A 11 -7.03 5.18 2.57
C ALA A 11 -6.16 6.23 1.85
N GLY A 12 -6.24 7.51 2.24
CA GLY A 12 -5.44 8.57 1.61
C GLY A 12 -5.81 8.80 0.14
N MET A 13 -7.10 8.71 -0.19
CA MET A 13 -7.59 8.86 -1.57
C MET A 13 -7.62 10.32 -2.05
N ASP A 14 -7.29 11.29 -1.19
CA ASP A 14 -7.29 12.73 -1.53
C ASP A 14 -5.93 13.25 -2.00
N HIS A 15 -4.91 12.38 -2.11
CA HIS A 15 -3.59 12.75 -2.65
C HIS A 15 -3.03 11.73 -3.66
N TYR A 16 -3.90 10.99 -4.37
CA TYR A 16 -3.48 10.04 -5.40
C TYR A 16 -3.50 10.68 -6.80
N GLN A 17 -2.49 11.49 -7.10
CA GLN A 17 -2.21 11.95 -8.48
C GLN A 17 -1.35 10.94 -9.25
N VAL A 18 -1.81 9.68 -9.40
CA VAL A 18 -1.10 8.69 -10.24
C VAL A 18 -2.01 8.20 -11.36
N ARG A 19 -1.87 8.83 -12.53
CA ARG A 19 -2.49 8.44 -13.81
C ARG A 19 -1.77 7.23 -14.42
N GLY A 20 -2.13 6.02 -14.01
CA GLY A 20 -1.67 4.80 -14.66
C GLY A 20 -2.59 3.62 -14.36
N TRP A 21 -3.30 3.12 -15.38
CA TRP A 21 -4.23 1.97 -15.31
C TRP A 21 -3.57 0.75 -14.65
N LEU A 22 -2.31 0.45 -15.00
CA LEU A 22 -1.56 -0.68 -14.46
C LEU A 22 -1.29 -0.55 -12.95
N ALA A 23 -0.95 0.64 -12.47
CA ALA A 23 -0.71 0.88 -11.05
C ALA A 23 -2.00 0.72 -10.23
N TRP A 24 -3.13 1.15 -10.79
CA TRP A 24 -4.45 0.94 -10.19
C TRP A 24 -4.81 -0.55 -10.11
N HIS A 25 -4.63 -1.31 -11.20
CA HIS A 25 -4.88 -2.75 -11.19
C HIS A 25 -4.00 -3.50 -10.17
N HIS A 26 -2.72 -3.16 -10.08
CA HIS A 26 -1.85 -3.75 -9.08
C HIS A 26 -2.30 -3.41 -7.66
N HIS A 27 -2.68 -2.16 -7.41
CA HIS A 27 -3.21 -1.74 -6.13
C HIS A 27 -4.49 -2.50 -5.76
N MET A 28 -5.43 -2.63 -6.69
CA MET A 28 -6.65 -3.42 -6.49
C MET A 28 -6.36 -4.91 -6.22
N ALA A 29 -5.41 -5.51 -6.94
CA ALA A 29 -4.99 -6.89 -6.69
C ALA A 29 -4.42 -7.06 -5.27
N MET A 30 -3.60 -6.12 -4.79
CA MET A 30 -3.08 -6.15 -3.43
C MET A 30 -4.20 -6.01 -2.38
N VAL A 31 -5.16 -5.11 -2.61
CA VAL A 31 -6.32 -4.94 -1.72
C VAL A 31 -7.18 -6.22 -1.67
N MET A 32 -7.43 -6.86 -2.81
CA MET A 32 -8.18 -8.11 -2.87
C MET A 32 -7.46 -9.23 -2.12
N MET A 33 -6.14 -9.41 -2.32
CA MET A 33 -5.35 -10.40 -1.59
C MET A 33 -5.36 -10.16 -0.07
N SER A 34 -5.19 -8.91 0.36
CA SER A 34 -5.25 -8.56 1.79
C SER A 34 -6.63 -8.84 2.38
N THR A 35 -7.70 -8.60 1.62
CA THR A 35 -9.07 -8.81 2.09
C THR A 35 -9.39 -10.29 2.20
N LEU A 36 -8.96 -11.09 1.22
CA LEU A 36 -9.09 -12.55 1.24
C LEU A 36 -8.42 -13.14 2.48
N PHE A 37 -7.17 -12.76 2.74
CA PHE A 37 -6.42 -13.23 3.91
C PHE A 37 -7.15 -12.94 5.23
N LEU A 38 -7.69 -11.73 5.38
CA LEU A 38 -8.43 -11.35 6.59
C LEU A 38 -9.74 -12.15 6.75
N LEU A 39 -10.42 -12.47 5.65
CA LEU A 39 -11.65 -13.27 5.67
C LEU A 39 -11.36 -14.74 6.00
N GLU A 40 -10.35 -15.35 5.38
CA GLU A 40 -9.91 -16.72 5.68
C GLU A 40 -9.52 -16.85 7.15
N THR A 41 -8.69 -15.92 7.66
CA THR A 41 -8.29 -15.90 9.07
C THR A 41 -9.51 -15.76 9.99
N ARG A 42 -10.48 -14.92 9.65
CA ARG A 42 -11.72 -14.79 10.44
C ARG A 42 -12.53 -16.09 10.46
N MET A 43 -12.63 -16.79 9.33
CA MET A 43 -13.36 -18.05 9.24
C MET A 43 -12.70 -19.15 10.07
N GLU A 44 -11.37 -19.25 10.03
CA GLU A 44 -10.60 -20.21 10.83
C GLU A 44 -10.72 -19.95 12.33
N GLN A 45 -10.78 -18.68 12.74
CA GLN A 45 -10.86 -18.28 14.14
C GLN A 45 -12.30 -18.12 14.66
N LYS A 46 -13.30 -18.51 13.86
CA LYS A 46 -14.73 -18.30 14.19
C LYS A 46 -15.18 -19.05 15.45
N GLU A 47 -14.74 -20.28 15.63
CA GLU A 47 -15.08 -21.11 16.80
C GLU A 47 -14.41 -20.60 18.10
N PRO A 48 -13.08 -20.37 18.14
CA PRO A 48 -12.43 -19.88 19.36
C PRO A 48 -12.73 -18.40 19.66
N HIS A 49 -13.01 -17.59 18.63
CA HIS A 49 -13.19 -16.14 18.76
C HIS A 49 -14.36 -15.63 17.90
N PRO A 50 -15.62 -15.89 18.31
CA PRO A 50 -16.82 -15.60 17.49
C PRO A 50 -17.07 -14.11 17.23
N LEU A 51 -16.46 -13.21 18.02
CA LEU A 51 -16.54 -11.75 17.85
C LEU A 51 -15.34 -11.15 17.10
N LEU A 52 -14.38 -11.97 16.66
CA LEU A 52 -13.18 -11.49 15.99
C LEU A 52 -13.53 -10.79 14.67
N SER A 53 -13.19 -9.50 14.57
CA SER A 53 -13.43 -8.71 13.37
C SER A 53 -12.17 -8.58 12.50
N CYS A 54 -12.35 -8.27 11.21
CA CYS A 54 -11.20 -8.02 10.30
C CYS A 54 -10.31 -6.87 10.79
N PRO A 55 -10.85 -5.76 11.34
CA PRO A 55 -10.04 -4.72 11.98
C PRO A 55 -9.16 -5.24 13.12
N ASP A 56 -9.65 -6.18 13.92
CA ASP A 56 -8.87 -6.74 15.03
C ASP A 56 -7.72 -7.60 14.48
N ILE A 57 -7.99 -8.43 13.48
CA ILE A 57 -6.95 -9.20 12.78
C ILE A 57 -5.90 -8.24 12.17
N ALA A 58 -6.34 -7.17 11.51
CA ALA A 58 -5.42 -6.18 10.94
C ALA A 58 -4.57 -5.47 12.00
N LYS A 59 -5.14 -5.13 13.16
CA LYS A 59 -4.39 -4.55 14.30
C LYS A 59 -3.39 -5.55 14.87
N LEU A 60 -3.78 -6.81 15.03
CA LEU A 60 -2.89 -7.88 15.48
C LEU A 60 -1.73 -8.03 14.49
N LEU A 61 -2.00 -8.11 13.19
CA LEU A 61 -0.95 -8.15 12.16
C LEU A 61 -0.07 -6.91 12.20
N ALA A 62 -0.62 -5.70 12.34
CA ALA A 62 0.19 -4.48 12.42
C ALA A 62 1.07 -4.42 13.69
N HIS A 63 0.66 -5.09 14.76
CA HIS A 63 1.41 -5.19 16.00
C HIS A 63 2.48 -6.30 15.96
N PHE A 64 2.13 -7.47 15.42
CA PHE A 64 2.97 -8.68 15.45
C PHE A 64 3.81 -8.89 14.20
N LEU A 65 3.41 -8.36 13.04
CA LEU A 65 4.31 -8.33 11.89
C LEU A 65 5.47 -7.42 12.28
N PRO A 66 6.71 -7.95 12.36
CA PRO A 66 7.84 -7.08 12.51
C PRO A 66 7.75 -6.09 11.36
N ARG A 67 7.65 -4.80 11.67
CA ARG A 67 8.08 -3.77 10.72
C ARG A 67 9.47 -4.23 10.39
N ARG A 68 9.68 -4.73 9.16
CA ARG A 68 10.98 -5.17 8.63
C ARG A 68 11.99 -4.28 9.32
N ASP A 69 12.84 -4.83 10.19
CA ASP A 69 13.85 -4.03 10.87
C ASP A 69 14.70 -3.46 9.74
N ILE A 70 14.31 -2.27 9.27
CA ILE A 70 14.90 -1.68 8.09
C ILE A 70 16.23 -1.20 8.61
N THR A 71 17.24 -2.06 8.44
CA THR A 71 18.61 -1.71 8.77
C THR A 71 18.90 -0.36 8.14
N HIS A 72 19.75 0.45 8.78
CA HIS A 72 20.13 1.76 8.24
C HIS A 72 20.53 1.64 6.76
N GLU A 73 21.23 0.56 6.40
CA GLU A 73 21.60 0.22 5.02
C GLU A 73 20.41 0.09 4.07
N GLU A 74 19.34 -0.62 4.47
CA GLU A 74 18.15 -0.78 3.65
C GLU A 74 17.39 0.55 3.48
N VAL A 75 17.38 1.41 4.51
CA VAL A 75 16.83 2.78 4.39
C VAL A 75 17.61 3.58 3.35
N PHE A 76 18.94 3.57 3.43
CA PHE A 76 19.81 4.27 2.46
C PHE A 76 19.65 3.68 1.05
N ARG A 77 19.53 2.36 0.92
CA ARG A 77 19.30 1.69 -0.37
C ARG A 77 17.99 2.15 -1.01
N GLN A 78 16.88 2.15 -0.27
CA GLN A 78 15.58 2.61 -0.76
C GLN A 78 15.59 4.11 -1.11
N MET A 79 16.28 4.93 -0.31
CA MET A 79 16.48 6.34 -0.62
C MET A 79 17.23 6.53 -1.95
N ASN A 80 18.32 5.80 -2.17
CA ASN A 80 19.10 5.86 -3.41
C ASN A 80 18.30 5.39 -4.64
N VAL A 81 17.42 4.38 -4.49
CA VAL A 81 16.50 3.96 -5.55
C VAL A 81 15.56 5.11 -5.94
N ARG A 82 14.94 5.78 -4.96
CA ARG A 82 14.05 6.92 -5.22
C ARG A 82 14.79 8.10 -5.84
N HIS A 83 16.04 8.35 -5.45
CA HIS A 83 16.87 9.40 -6.06
C HIS A 83 17.12 9.13 -7.55
N ARG A 84 17.49 7.89 -7.91
CA ARG A 84 17.67 7.50 -9.31
C ARG A 84 16.40 7.64 -10.13
N GLN A 85 15.25 7.22 -9.59
CA GLN A 85 13.96 7.38 -10.25
C GLN A 85 13.61 8.86 -10.47
N ARG A 86 13.88 9.71 -9.48
CA ARG A 86 13.66 11.17 -9.60
C ARG A 86 14.57 11.78 -10.66
N GLN A 87 15.85 11.41 -10.69
CA GLN A 87 16.79 11.90 -11.69
C GLN A 87 16.36 11.49 -13.12
N ALA A 88 15.99 10.22 -13.32
CA ALA A 88 15.52 9.75 -14.61
C ALA A 88 14.25 10.48 -15.08
N SER A 89 13.35 10.84 -14.16
CA SER A 89 12.17 11.65 -14.48
C SER A 89 12.53 13.07 -14.89
N ILE A 90 13.51 13.69 -14.21
CA ILE A 90 14.04 15.02 -14.54
C ILE A 90 14.70 15.00 -15.93
N ASP A 91 15.60 14.04 -16.18
CA ASP A 91 16.32 13.93 -17.46
C ASP A 91 15.36 13.70 -18.62
N SER A 92 14.33 12.87 -18.42
CA SER A 92 13.26 12.64 -19.40
C SER A 92 12.41 13.90 -19.66
N ALA A 93 12.19 14.74 -18.65
CA ALA A 93 11.48 16.00 -18.83
C ALA A 93 12.32 17.02 -19.61
N TYR A 94 13.60 17.17 -19.27
CA TYR A 94 14.53 18.04 -20.01
C TYR A 94 14.70 17.62 -21.47
N LYS A 95 14.85 16.32 -21.74
CA LYS A 95 14.96 15.79 -23.11
C LYS A 95 13.72 16.09 -23.96
N ARG A 96 12.52 16.02 -23.37
CA ARG A 96 11.27 16.38 -24.06
C ARG A 96 11.12 17.87 -24.34
N GLN A 97 11.80 18.72 -23.57
CA GLN A 97 11.83 20.17 -23.79
C GLN A 97 12.90 20.60 -24.80
N SER A 98 13.96 19.81 -24.99
CA SER A 98 15.00 20.09 -25.99
C SER A 98 14.67 19.57 -27.40
N ASP A 99 13.81 18.56 -27.50
CA ASP A 99 13.44 17.90 -28.77
C ASP A 99 12.19 18.51 -29.45
N GLY A 100 11.65 19.64 -28.93
CA GLY A 100 10.51 20.36 -29.48
C GLY A 100 10.84 21.81 -29.83
#